data_AF-A0AAW1DDD8-F1
#
_entry.id   AF-A0AAW1DDD8-F1
#
_cell.length_a   1.000
_cell.length_b   1.000
_cell.length_c   1.000
_cell.angle_alpha   90.00
_cell.angle_beta   90.00
_cell.angle_gamma   90.00
#
_symmetry.space_group_name_H-M   'P 1'
#
loop_
_entity.id
_entity.type
_entity.pdbx_description
1 polymer ?
#
loop_
_entity_poly.entity_id
_entity_poly.type
_entity_poly.pdbx_seq_one_letter_code
_entity_poly.pdbx_strand_id
1 'polypeptide(L)'
;MGTLLTTGCWLSLYIAIGSLLLFYLPSGPNRDETRYESVGPGGPTQRDPVVPTRLKSEVLVNCTTLEELTDLEWIASGWTKAVYKGRLRGREIAVKTVNLDGHDIETCLSRPERPSLARCYRRASAKILRELILLQELDHPNVIKVLF
;
A
#
# COMPACT_ATOMS: atom_id res chain seq x y z
N MET A 1 -63.32 1.59 -2.23
CA MET A 1 -62.37 2.43 -2.97
C MET A 1 -61.27 2.85 -2.00
N GLY A 2 -59.99 2.62 -2.35
CA GLY A 2 -58.87 3.35 -1.74
C GLY A 2 -57.98 2.59 -0.73
N THR A 3 -57.27 1.55 -1.18
CA THR A 3 -56.00 1.10 -0.57
C THR A 3 -54.89 2.08 -0.99
N LEU A 4 -54.30 2.81 -0.05
CA LEU A 4 -53.17 3.71 -0.33
C LEU A 4 -52.14 3.67 0.81
N LEU A 5 -51.36 2.59 0.91
CA LEU A 5 -50.27 2.46 1.90
C LEU A 5 -49.26 1.36 1.48
N THR A 6 -48.72 1.37 0.26
CA THR A 6 -47.67 0.38 -0.13
C THR A 6 -46.57 0.88 -1.07
N THR A 7 -46.43 2.18 -1.37
CA THR A 7 -45.39 2.65 -2.31
C THR A 7 -44.08 3.11 -1.64
N GLY A 8 -43.98 3.09 -0.31
CA GLY A 8 -42.82 3.61 0.43
C GLY A 8 -41.64 2.65 0.68
N CYS A 9 -41.75 1.36 0.34
CA CYS A 9 -40.74 0.37 0.72
C CYS A 9 -39.83 -0.12 -0.44
N TRP A 10 -40.20 0.15 -1.69
CA TRP A 10 -39.48 -0.38 -2.85
C TRP A 10 -38.37 0.53 -3.38
N LEU A 11 -38.36 1.82 -3.05
CA LEU A 11 -37.34 2.76 -3.55
C LEU A 11 -36.00 2.67 -2.78
N SER A 12 -36.04 2.22 -1.52
CA SER A 12 -34.83 2.07 -0.69
C SER A 12 -33.99 0.83 -1.03
N LEU A 13 -34.59 -0.19 -1.65
CA LEU A 13 -33.86 -1.41 -2.04
C LEU A 13 -33.02 -1.21 -3.32
N TYR A 14 -33.45 -0.29 -4.21
CA TYR A 14 -32.72 0.01 -5.45
C TYR A 14 -31.41 0.77 -5.23
N ILE A 15 -31.31 1.57 -4.17
CA ILE A 15 -30.09 2.32 -3.82
C ILE A 15 -29.03 1.39 -3.19
N ALA A 16 -29.46 0.34 -2.48
CA ALA A 16 -28.56 -0.63 -1.85
C ALA A 16 -27.90 -1.58 -2.86
N ILE A 17 -28.60 -1.95 -3.94
CA ILE A 17 -28.05 -2.86 -4.96
C ILE A 17 -27.11 -2.13 -5.94
N GLY A 18 -27.35 -0.84 -6.21
CA GLY A 18 -26.52 -0.04 -7.12
C GLY A 18 -25.15 0.39 -6.57
N SER A 19 -24.95 0.38 -5.25
CA SER A 19 -23.68 0.81 -4.63
C SER A 19 -22.64 -0.31 -4.53
N LEU A 20 -23.05 -1.58 -4.63
CA LEU A 20 -22.12 -2.72 -4.52
C LEU A 20 -21.40 -3.01 -5.85
N LEU A 21 -21.92 -2.51 -6.99
CA LEU A 21 -21.34 -2.74 -8.32
C LEU A 21 -20.23 -1.75 -8.73
N LEU A 22 -19.97 -0.69 -7.95
CA LEU A 22 -18.98 0.34 -8.30
C LEU A 22 -17.58 0.12 -7.73
N PHE A 23 -17.35 -0.98 -6.99
CA PHE A 23 -16.02 -1.34 -6.46
C PHE A 23 -15.33 -2.49 -7.22
N TYR A 24 -15.97 -3.07 -8.24
CA TYR A 24 -15.33 -4.07 -9.10
C TYR A 24 -14.60 -3.38 -10.26
N LEU A 25 -13.36 -2.97 -10.04
CA LEU A 25 -12.40 -2.77 -11.13
C LEU A 25 -11.32 -3.86 -11.04
N PRO A 26 -10.89 -4.37 -12.20
CA PRO A 26 -10.46 -5.74 -12.38
C PRO A 26 -8.96 -5.89 -12.12
N SER A 27 -8.59 -7.04 -11.58
CA SER A 27 -7.25 -7.61 -11.66
C SER A 27 -6.77 -7.62 -13.12
N GLY A 28 -5.80 -6.76 -13.43
CA GLY A 28 -5.09 -6.79 -14.71
C GLY A 28 -4.15 -8.00 -14.78
N PRO A 29 -4.04 -8.66 -15.95
CA PRO A 29 -3.34 -9.93 -16.09
C PRO A 29 -1.81 -9.81 -16.02
N ASN A 30 -1.25 -10.83 -15.38
CA ASN A 30 0.14 -11.29 -15.37
C ASN A 30 0.79 -11.18 -16.76
N ARG A 31 1.95 -10.51 -16.87
CA ARG A 31 2.81 -10.58 -18.06
C ARG A 31 4.18 -11.12 -17.65
N ASP A 32 4.35 -12.38 -18.03
CA ASP A 32 5.57 -13.16 -18.27
C ASP A 32 6.90 -12.62 -17.71
N GLU A 33 7.34 -13.33 -16.68
CA GLU A 33 8.74 -13.60 -16.40
C GLU A 33 9.26 -14.67 -17.37
N THR A 34 10.10 -14.29 -18.33
CA THR A 34 11.32 -15.03 -18.74
C THR A 34 11.87 -14.48 -20.06
N ARG A 35 13.11 -13.98 -20.01
CA ARG A 35 14.21 -14.23 -20.98
C ARG A 35 15.32 -13.20 -20.76
N TYR A 36 16.25 -13.50 -19.85
CA TYR A 36 17.60 -12.97 -19.97
C TYR A 36 18.53 -14.17 -20.18
N GLU A 37 19.22 -14.11 -21.32
CA GLU A 37 19.96 -15.20 -21.94
C GLU A 37 21.25 -15.48 -21.17
N SER A 38 21.51 -16.76 -20.91
CA SER A 38 22.73 -17.27 -20.29
C SER A 38 23.88 -17.30 -21.29
N VAL A 39 25.01 -16.62 -20.98
CA VAL A 39 26.27 -16.74 -21.72
C VAL A 39 27.45 -16.95 -20.75
N GLY A 40 27.99 -18.17 -20.77
CA GLY A 40 29.44 -18.44 -20.88
C GLY A 40 30.31 -18.53 -19.61
N PRO A 41 31.29 -19.47 -19.53
CA PRO A 41 32.02 -19.82 -18.30
C PRO A 41 33.47 -19.28 -18.25
N GLY A 42 34.02 -19.11 -17.03
CA GLY A 42 35.46 -18.91 -16.78
C GLY A 42 35.77 -18.39 -15.36
N GLY A 43 36.59 -19.12 -14.59
CA GLY A 43 36.97 -18.85 -13.19
C GLY A 43 37.95 -17.67 -12.97
N PRO A 44 38.74 -17.58 -11.87
CA PRO A 44 39.07 -18.57 -10.85
C PRO A 44 38.78 -18.15 -9.38
N THR A 45 39.03 -19.11 -8.50
CA THR A 45 38.94 -19.14 -7.03
C THR A 45 39.67 -18.02 -6.28
N GLN A 46 38.98 -17.36 -5.35
CA GLN A 46 39.60 -16.61 -4.24
C GLN A 46 38.87 -16.95 -2.93
N ARG A 47 39.64 -17.41 -1.94
CA ARG A 47 39.16 -17.75 -0.59
C ARG A 47 38.99 -16.45 0.19
N ASP A 48 37.76 -15.98 0.34
CA ASP A 48 37.44 -14.86 1.22
C ASP A 48 37.13 -15.33 2.65
N PRO A 49 37.36 -14.48 3.67
CA PRO A 49 37.23 -14.83 5.08
C PRO A 49 35.77 -15.12 5.44
N VAL A 50 35.55 -16.10 6.34
CA VAL A 50 34.24 -16.37 6.95
C VAL A 50 33.83 -15.18 7.81
N VAL A 51 33.10 -14.23 7.21
CA VAL A 51 32.37 -13.18 7.92
C VAL A 51 31.07 -13.81 8.43
N PRO A 52 30.72 -13.66 9.73
CA PRO A 52 29.51 -14.26 10.27
C PRO A 52 28.29 -13.75 9.50
N THR A 53 27.53 -14.68 8.92
CA THR A 53 26.27 -14.44 8.22
C THR A 53 25.37 -13.59 9.10
N ARG A 54 25.31 -12.28 8.80
CA ARG A 54 24.36 -11.35 9.39
C ARG A 54 22.97 -11.94 9.09
N LEU A 55 22.21 -12.29 10.13
CA LEU A 55 20.81 -12.72 10.04
C LEU A 55 19.96 -11.56 9.51
N LYS A 56 20.08 -11.26 8.22
CA LYS A 56 19.13 -10.47 7.45
C LYS A 56 17.92 -11.37 7.20
N SER A 57 17.10 -11.56 8.24
CA SER A 57 15.69 -11.89 8.02
C SER A 57 14.99 -10.61 7.58
N GLU A 58 15.26 -10.23 6.34
CA GLU A 58 14.55 -9.20 5.58
C GLU A 58 13.11 -9.72 5.45
N VAL A 59 12.21 -9.14 6.23
CA VAL A 59 10.78 -9.39 6.09
C VAL A 59 10.38 -8.61 4.84
N LEU A 60 10.52 -9.28 3.69
CA LEU A 60 10.03 -8.81 2.39
C LEU A 60 8.53 -8.58 2.48
N VAL A 61 8.15 -7.32 2.71
CA VAL A 61 6.75 -6.90 2.71
C VAL A 61 6.28 -6.83 1.27
N ASN A 62 5.56 -7.87 0.85
CA ASN A 62 4.81 -7.91 -0.40
C ASN A 62 3.29 -7.86 -0.13
N CYS A 63 2.46 -7.84 -1.18
CA CYS A 63 1.00 -7.79 -1.03
C CYS A 63 0.45 -8.93 -0.18
N THR A 64 0.93 -10.16 -0.38
CA THR A 64 0.52 -11.33 0.42
C THR A 64 0.92 -11.19 1.89
N THR A 65 2.07 -10.59 2.15
CA THR A 65 2.54 -10.33 3.52
C THR A 65 1.68 -9.27 4.22
N LEU A 66 1.12 -8.31 3.48
CA LEU A 66 0.17 -7.34 4.02
C LEU A 66 -1.18 -7.97 4.39
N GLU A 67 -1.55 -9.11 3.80
CA GLU A 67 -2.76 -9.86 4.20
C GLU A 67 -2.62 -10.51 5.58
N GLU A 68 -1.38 -10.80 5.99
CA GLU A 68 -1.06 -11.34 7.33
C GLU A 68 -1.05 -10.25 8.42
N LEU A 69 -1.27 -8.98 8.06
CA LEU A 69 -1.20 -7.86 9.00
C LEU A 69 -2.43 -7.85 9.92
N THR A 70 -2.19 -7.92 11.23
CA THR A 70 -3.24 -7.90 12.25
C THR A 70 -3.11 -6.67 13.16
N ASP A 71 -4.09 -6.49 14.05
CA ASP A 71 -4.07 -5.49 15.12
C ASP A 71 -3.83 -4.05 14.62
N LEU A 72 -4.46 -3.70 13.50
CA LEU A 72 -4.35 -2.36 12.91
C LEU A 72 -5.04 -1.32 13.81
N GLU A 73 -4.23 -0.46 14.43
CA GLU A 73 -4.67 0.62 15.30
C GLU A 73 -4.17 1.96 14.75
N TRP A 74 -5.05 2.95 14.63
CA TRP A 74 -4.64 4.29 14.22
C TRP A 74 -3.77 4.95 15.30
N ILE A 75 -2.61 5.50 14.92
CA ILE A 75 -1.72 6.23 15.85
C ILE A 75 -1.75 7.73 15.56
N ALA A 76 -1.66 8.11 14.28
CA ALA A 76 -1.53 9.51 13.88
C ALA A 76 -1.94 9.73 12.44
N SER A 77 -2.41 10.93 12.13
CA SER A 77 -2.60 11.42 10.77
C SER A 77 -2.04 12.83 10.63
N GLY A 78 -1.60 13.15 9.42
CA GLY A 78 -1.13 14.49 9.08
C GLY A 78 -1.59 14.89 7.69
N TRP A 79 -0.91 15.89 7.14
CA TRP A 79 -1.24 16.53 5.87
C TRP A 79 -1.31 15.55 4.68
N THR A 80 -0.37 14.60 4.64
CA THR A 80 -0.20 13.64 3.53
C THR A 80 -0.50 12.21 3.95
N LYS A 81 -0.10 11.83 5.17
CA LYS A 81 0.03 10.43 5.57
C LYS A 81 -0.70 10.13 6.87
N ALA A 82 -1.24 8.92 6.95
CA ALA A 82 -1.75 8.32 8.15
C ALA A 82 -0.81 7.18 8.57
N VAL A 83 -0.68 6.99 9.88
CA VAL A 83 0.20 6.00 10.50
C VAL A 83 -0.64 5.11 11.40
N TYR A 84 -0.51 3.81 11.20
CA TYR A 84 -1.16 2.77 11.97
C TYR A 84 -0.10 1.91 12.68
N LYS A 85 -0.40 1.49 13.91
CA LYS A 85 0.26 0.37 14.57
C LYS A 85 -0.31 -0.89 13.95
N GLY A 86 0.51 -1.90 13.72
CA GLY A 86 0.05 -3.22 13.33
C GLY A 86 0.98 -4.30 13.84
N ARG A 87 0.58 -5.55 13.66
CA ARG A 87 1.39 -6.71 13.98
C ARG A 87 1.56 -7.57 12.74
N LEU A 88 2.82 -7.88 12.41
CA LEU A 88 3.18 -8.73 11.28
C LEU A 88 4.11 -9.83 11.77
N ARG A 89 3.70 -11.09 11.63
CA ARG A 89 4.48 -12.28 12.06
C ARG A 89 5.01 -12.15 13.49
N GLY A 90 4.14 -11.67 14.39
CA GLY A 90 4.42 -11.46 15.81
C GLY A 90 5.18 -10.17 16.15
N ARG A 91 5.72 -9.43 15.15
CA ARG A 91 6.44 -8.16 15.36
C ARG A 91 5.49 -6.98 15.26
N GLU A 92 5.64 -6.01 16.17
CA GLU A 92 4.94 -4.73 16.06
C GLU A 92 5.61 -3.85 15.00
N ILE A 93 4.79 -3.28 14.11
CA ILE A 93 5.25 -2.45 13.00
C ILE A 93 4.42 -1.18 12.92
N ALA A 94 5.00 -0.15 12.28
CA ALA A 94 4.27 1.06 11.90
C ALA A 94 3.99 1.04 10.40
N VAL A 95 2.71 1.13 10.02
CA VAL A 95 2.27 1.18 8.63
C VAL A 95 1.92 2.60 8.27
N LYS A 96 2.65 3.16 7.30
CA LYS A 96 2.40 4.50 6.76
C LYS A 96 1.65 4.38 5.43
N THR A 97 0.51 5.03 5.33
CA THR A 97 -0.30 5.11 4.10
C THR A 97 -0.72 6.54 3.82
N VAL A 98 -1.27 6.79 2.63
CA VAL A 98 -1.85 8.10 2.29
C VAL A 98 -3.04 8.38 3.19
N ASN A 99 -3.10 9.58 3.76
CA ASN A 99 -4.29 10.06 4.44
C ASN A 99 -5.31 10.51 3.38
N LEU A 100 -6.35 9.71 3.15
CA LEU A 100 -7.40 10.01 2.16
C LEU A 100 -8.22 11.25 2.54
N ASP A 101 -8.34 11.51 3.84
CA ASP A 101 -8.98 12.72 4.40
C ASP A 101 -7.96 13.83 4.67
N GLY A 102 -6.74 13.68 4.14
CA GLY A 102 -5.65 14.63 4.33
C GLY A 102 -5.73 15.81 3.37
N HIS A 103 -5.13 16.92 3.78
CA HIS A 103 -5.11 18.16 3.00
C HIS A 103 -4.53 17.97 1.59
N ASP A 104 -3.54 17.09 1.39
CA ASP A 104 -3.03 16.84 0.03
C ASP A 104 -4.09 16.28 -0.92
N ILE A 105 -4.99 15.44 -0.42
CA ILE A 105 -6.09 14.88 -1.21
C ILE A 105 -7.16 15.94 -1.41
N GLU A 106 -7.59 16.59 -0.32
CA GLU A 106 -8.60 17.66 -0.35
C GLU A 106 -8.20 18.78 -1.33
N THR A 107 -7.00 19.32 -1.18
CA THR A 107 -6.49 20.40 -2.04
C THR A 107 -6.24 19.95 -3.46
N CYS A 108 -5.93 18.67 -3.69
CA CYS A 108 -5.82 18.15 -5.05
C CYS A 108 -7.19 18.04 -5.74
N LEU A 109 -8.20 17.53 -5.03
CA LEU A 109 -9.56 17.37 -5.55
C LEU A 109 -10.24 18.72 -5.81
N SER A 110 -9.96 19.72 -4.98
CA SER A 110 -10.50 21.08 -5.08
C SER A 110 -9.90 21.92 -6.23
N ARG A 111 -8.96 21.39 -7.01
CA ARG A 111 -8.35 22.14 -8.12
C ARG A 111 -9.33 22.37 -9.28
N PRO A 112 -9.18 23.47 -10.05
CA PRO A 112 -10.06 23.77 -11.17
C PRO A 112 -10.14 22.65 -12.23
N GLU A 113 -9.06 21.89 -12.43
CA GLU A 113 -9.02 20.79 -13.38
C GLU A 113 -9.79 19.54 -12.92
N ARG A 114 -10.32 19.54 -11.68
CA ARG A 114 -11.06 18.45 -11.05
C ARG A 114 -10.44 17.07 -11.29
N PRO A 115 -9.17 16.86 -10.86
CA PRO A 115 -8.50 15.59 -11.05
C PRO A 115 -9.24 14.45 -10.34
N SER A 116 -9.17 13.24 -10.89
CA SER A 116 -9.73 12.06 -10.23
C SER A 116 -9.01 11.74 -8.91
N LEU A 117 -9.71 11.07 -7.99
CA LEU A 117 -9.13 10.59 -6.73
C LEU A 117 -7.86 9.77 -6.97
N ALA A 118 -7.86 8.89 -7.98
CA ALA A 118 -6.69 8.09 -8.34
C ALA A 118 -5.47 8.95 -8.72
N ARG A 119 -5.68 10.07 -9.43
CA ARG A 119 -4.60 11.00 -9.80
C ARG A 119 -4.06 11.74 -8.57
N CYS A 120 -4.94 12.13 -7.64
CA CYS A 120 -4.54 12.77 -6.39
C CYS A 120 -3.81 11.81 -5.44
N TYR A 121 -4.35 10.60 -5.29
CA TYR A 121 -3.74 9.50 -4.56
C TYR A 121 -2.32 9.23 -5.07
N ARG A 122 -2.14 9.03 -6.38
CA ARG A 122 -0.80 8.80 -6.97
C ARG A 122 0.20 9.91 -6.64
N ARG A 123 -0.24 11.17 -6.58
CA ARG A 123 0.62 12.30 -6.21
C ARG A 123 0.98 12.28 -4.72
N ALA A 124 0.03 11.97 -3.84
CA ALA A 124 0.28 11.82 -2.42
C ALA A 124 1.17 10.61 -2.12
N SER A 125 0.92 9.45 -2.75
CA SER A 125 1.73 8.24 -2.61
C SER A 125 3.18 8.45 -3.03
N ALA A 126 3.42 9.28 -4.05
CA ALA A 126 4.79 9.62 -4.46
C ALA A 126 5.60 10.30 -3.35
N LYS A 127 4.96 10.99 -2.39
CA LYS A 127 5.65 11.56 -1.22
C LYS A 127 6.10 10.46 -0.26
N ILE A 128 5.25 9.45 -0.03
CA ILE A 128 5.60 8.28 0.81
C ILE A 128 6.71 7.46 0.14
N LEU A 129 6.66 7.27 -1.17
CA LEU A 129 7.69 6.54 -1.92
C LEU A 129 9.06 7.23 -1.84
N ARG A 130 9.12 8.57 -1.79
CA ARG A 130 10.38 9.29 -1.58
C ARG A 130 10.97 9.04 -0.19
N GLU A 131 10.14 9.02 0.85
CA GLU A 131 10.58 8.64 2.20
C GLU A 131 11.09 7.20 2.22
N LEU A 132 10.41 6.30 1.51
CA LEU A 132 10.76 4.90 1.40
C LEU A 132 12.16 4.70 0.81
N ILE A 133 12.41 5.29 -0.36
CA ILE A 133 13.71 5.22 -1.06
C ILE A 133 14.81 5.82 -0.18
N LEU A 134 14.55 6.97 0.45
CA LEU A 134 15.53 7.58 1.36
C LEU A 134 15.87 6.67 2.54
N LEU A 135 14.87 6.04 3.17
CA LEU A 135 15.08 5.17 4.32
C LEU A 135 15.74 3.82 3.95
N GLN A 136 15.64 3.37 2.69
CA GLN A 136 16.37 2.19 2.21
C GLN A 136 17.88 2.41 2.19
N GLU A 137 18.30 3.62 1.81
CA GLU A 137 19.72 3.97 1.71
C GLU A 137 20.36 4.33 3.06
N LEU A 138 19.56 4.67 4.07
CA LEU A 138 20.05 5.08 5.39
C LEU A 138 20.33 3.87 6.30
N ASP A 139 21.56 3.34 6.25
CA ASP A 139 22.01 2.29 7.17
C ASP A 139 22.67 2.82 8.46
N HIS A 140 21.86 3.24 9.43
CA HIS A 140 22.36 3.69 10.74
C HIS A 140 21.52 3.13 11.91
N PRO A 141 22.12 2.77 13.07
CA PRO A 141 21.41 2.20 14.22
C PRO A 141 20.36 3.12 14.84
N ASN A 142 20.54 4.44 14.72
CA ASN A 142 19.60 5.44 15.25
C ASN A 142 18.56 5.90 14.22
N VAL A 143 18.46 5.22 13.06
CA VAL A 143 17.49 5.52 12.02
C VAL A 143 16.51 4.37 11.91
N ILE A 144 15.21 4.71 11.83
CA ILE A 144 14.15 3.72 11.66
C ILE A 144 14.39 2.88 10.41
N LYS A 145 14.13 1.58 10.52
CA LYS A 145 14.29 0.63 9.42
C LYS A 145 12.97 0.37 8.74
N VAL A 146 13.01 0.30 7.41
CA VAL A 146 11.89 -0.20 6.63
C VAL A 146 11.99 -1.71 6.56
N LEU A 147 10.84 -2.38 6.65
CA LEU A 147 10.74 -3.81 6.42
C LEU A 147 10.56 -4.04 4.92
N PHE A 148 11.65 -4.51 4.32
CA PHE A 148 11.73 -5.17 3.02
C PHE A 148 12.45 -6.49 3.23
#